data_AF-A0A0Q6A230-F1
#
_entry.id   AF-A0A0Q6A230-F1
#
_cell.length_a   1.000
_cell.length_b   1.000
_cell.length_c   1.000
_cell.angle_alpha   90.00
_cell.angle_beta   90.00
_cell.angle_gamma   90.00
#
_symmetry.space_group_name_H-M   'P 1'
#
loop_
_entity.id
_entity.type
_entity.pdbx_description
1 polymer ?
#
loop_
_entity_poly.entity_id
_entity_poly.type
_entity_poly.pdbx_seq_one_letter_code
_entity_poly.pdbx_strand_id
1 'polypeptide(L)'
;MRWWWRLNENRHIMKKVLIHATPVLLSFIYLFIINYTINPITLKGPYFLKFYLILILGFYASVFMLKIFGETISKITFYFLISIFLLGIVKLIKGIFLEKPVGFLMMILIIELIVMLIINVFRVNHKMK
;
A
#
# COMPACT_ATOMS: atom_id res chain seq x y z
N MET A 1 13.00 -12.43 -32.20
CA MET A 1 13.10 -13.11 -30.89
C MET A 1 13.12 -12.16 -29.68
N ARG A 2 14.08 -11.23 -29.57
CA ARG A 2 14.28 -10.37 -28.37
C ARG A 2 13.06 -9.48 -28.01
N TRP A 3 12.30 -9.03 -29.01
CA TRP A 3 11.08 -8.23 -28.81
C TRP A 3 9.92 -9.02 -28.21
N TRP A 4 9.75 -10.28 -28.62
CA TRP A 4 8.66 -11.14 -28.16
C TRP A 4 8.82 -11.52 -26.69
N TRP A 5 10.06 -11.78 -26.26
CA TRP A 5 10.41 -12.02 -24.86
C TRP A 5 10.14 -10.79 -23.98
N ARG A 6 10.51 -9.59 -24.45
CA ARG A 6 10.28 -8.32 -23.74
C ARG A 6 8.79 -8.02 -23.56
N LEU A 7 7.97 -8.32 -24.56
CA LEU A 7 6.51 -8.17 -24.47
C LEU A 7 5.90 -9.15 -23.45
N ASN A 8 6.40 -10.39 -23.40
CA ASN A 8 5.87 -11.38 -22.47
C ASN A 8 6.23 -11.07 -21.01
N GLU A 9 7.45 -10.59 -20.75
CA GLU A 9 7.87 -10.16 -19.42
C GLU A 9 7.11 -8.91 -18.94
N ASN A 10 6.88 -7.94 -19.83
CA ASN A 10 6.05 -6.78 -19.53
C ASN A 10 4.61 -7.17 -19.13
N ARG A 11 4.06 -8.23 -19.71
CA ARG A 11 2.70 -8.71 -19.35
C ARG A 11 2.60 -9.15 -17.89
N HIS A 12 3.60 -9.83 -17.34
CA HIS A 12 3.58 -10.26 -15.94
C HIS A 12 3.71 -9.08 -14.97
N ILE A 13 4.55 -8.10 -15.31
CA ILE A 13 4.71 -6.86 -14.52
C ILE A 13 3.40 -6.08 -14.46
N MET A 14 2.72 -5.91 -15.59
CA MET A 14 1.45 -5.18 -15.65
C MET A 14 0.33 -5.84 -14.84
N LYS A 15 0.26 -7.19 -14.82
CA LYS A 15 -0.70 -7.91 -13.98
C LYS A 15 -0.52 -7.62 -12.50
N LYS A 16 0.73 -7.63 -12.02
CA LYS A 16 1.06 -7.30 -10.62
C LYS A 16 0.66 -5.86 -10.25
N VAL A 17 0.88 -4.91 -11.17
CA VAL A 17 0.45 -3.51 -10.98
C VAL A 17 -1.06 -3.43 -10.86
N LEU A 18 -1.81 -4.10 -11.74
CA LEU A 18 -3.28 -4.10 -11.71
C LEU A 18 -3.83 -4.67 -10.39
N ILE A 19 -3.28 -5.80 -9.93
CA ILE A 19 -3.71 -6.43 -8.67
C ILE A 19 -3.50 -5.47 -7.48
N HIS A 20 -2.35 -4.82 -7.40
CA HIS A 20 -2.04 -3.89 -6.31
C HIS A 20 -2.71 -2.51 -6.45
N ALA A 21 -3.04 -2.08 -7.67
CA ALA A 21 -3.77 -0.85 -7.92
C ALA A 21 -5.26 -0.97 -7.54
N THR A 22 -5.85 -2.16 -7.64
CA THR A 22 -7.27 -2.41 -7.32
C THR A 22 -7.67 -1.92 -5.92
N PRO A 23 -6.98 -2.30 -4.82
CA PRO A 23 -7.33 -1.80 -3.48
C PRO A 23 -7.10 -0.30 -3.32
N VAL A 24 -6.11 0.29 -4.02
CA VAL A 24 -5.91 1.74 -4.03
C VAL A 24 -7.14 2.41 -4.65
N LEU A 25 -7.55 1.98 -5.85
CA LEU A 25 -8.73 2.53 -6.52
C LEU A 25 -9.99 2.37 -5.67
N LEU A 26 -10.21 1.21 -5.07
CA LEU A 26 -11.35 0.98 -4.16
C LEU A 26 -11.36 1.95 -2.98
N SER A 27 -10.22 2.20 -2.35
CA SER A 27 -10.12 3.17 -1.26
C SER A 27 -10.42 4.60 -1.72
N PHE A 28 -9.97 4.98 -2.91
CA PHE A 28 -10.27 6.30 -3.48
C PHE A 28 -11.74 6.43 -3.91
N ILE A 29 -12.37 5.35 -4.41
CA ILE A 29 -13.81 5.33 -4.68
C ILE A 29 -14.61 5.52 -3.39
N TYR A 30 -14.23 4.83 -2.31
CA TYR A 30 -14.84 5.04 -0.99
C TYR A 30 -14.71 6.51 -0.53
N LEU A 31 -13.54 7.10 -0.75
CA LEU A 31 -13.24 8.49 -0.40
C LEU A 31 -14.15 9.46 -1.18
N PHE A 32 -14.33 9.23 -2.47
CA PHE A 32 -15.19 10.03 -3.35
C PHE A 32 -16.67 9.94 -2.95
N ILE A 33 -17.19 8.73 -2.70
CA ILE A 33 -18.61 8.51 -2.37
C ILE A 33 -18.98 9.14 -1.02
N ILE A 34 -18.12 9.00 0.01
CA ILE A 34 -18.47 9.42 1.37
C ILE A 34 -18.13 10.87 1.66
N ASN A 35 -16.99 11.35 1.14
CA ASN A 35 -16.44 12.66 1.53
C ASN A 35 -16.42 13.66 0.38
N TYR A 36 -16.89 13.29 -0.82
CA TYR A 36 -16.92 14.13 -2.02
C TYR A 36 -15.58 14.83 -2.31
N THR A 37 -14.48 14.17 -1.96
CA THR A 37 -13.11 14.64 -2.16
C THR A 37 -12.31 13.57 -2.84
N ILE A 38 -11.19 13.95 -3.44
CA ILE A 38 -10.18 13.04 -4.01
C ILE A 38 -8.89 13.14 -3.19
N ASN A 39 -8.77 14.12 -2.29
CA ASN A 39 -7.57 14.34 -1.50
C ASN A 39 -7.70 13.70 -0.09
N PRO A 40 -6.98 12.61 0.21
CA PRO A 40 -7.01 11.98 1.54
C PRO A 40 -6.41 12.85 2.64
N ILE A 41 -5.50 13.78 2.30
CA ILE A 41 -4.80 14.61 3.29
C ILE A 41 -5.75 15.66 3.89
N THR A 42 -6.82 16.05 3.19
CA THR A 42 -7.83 17.00 3.69
C THR A 42 -8.88 16.37 4.59
N LEU A 43 -8.99 15.04 4.62
CA LEU A 43 -9.98 14.33 5.45
C LEU A 43 -9.86 14.67 6.94
N LYS A 44 -10.98 14.67 7.67
CA LYS A 44 -10.94 14.73 9.14
C LYS A 44 -10.35 13.41 9.70
N GLY A 45 -9.75 13.47 10.88
CA GLY A 45 -9.02 12.35 11.49
C GLY A 45 -9.73 10.98 11.43
N PRO A 46 -10.99 10.86 11.90
CA PRO A 46 -11.71 9.58 11.87
C PRO A 46 -11.95 9.03 10.46
N TYR A 47 -12.28 9.91 9.51
CA TYR A 47 -12.51 9.53 8.12
C TYR A 47 -11.22 9.12 7.41
N PHE A 48 -10.13 9.83 7.70
CA PHE A 48 -8.81 9.43 7.25
C PHE A 48 -8.44 8.05 7.79
N LEU A 49 -8.65 7.80 9.08
CA LEU A 49 -8.31 6.51 9.70
C LEU A 49 -9.08 5.36 9.04
N LYS A 50 -10.39 5.54 8.78
CA LYS A 50 -11.20 4.56 8.05
C LYS A 50 -10.68 4.33 6.64
N PHE A 51 -10.41 5.39 5.88
CA PHE A 51 -9.80 5.29 4.55
C PHE A 51 -8.47 4.54 4.58
N TYR A 52 -7.61 4.88 5.54
CA TYR A 52 -6.27 4.30 5.67
C TYR A 52 -6.34 2.81 6.03
N LEU A 53 -7.27 2.42 6.90
CA LEU A 53 -7.53 1.02 7.23
C LEU A 53 -8.03 0.22 6.03
N ILE A 54 -8.99 0.76 5.25
CA ILE A 54 -9.48 0.10 4.02
C ILE A 54 -8.32 -0.07 3.02
N LEU A 55 -7.50 0.96 2.85
CA LEU A 55 -6.33 0.93 1.97
C LEU A 55 -5.32 -0.14 2.39
N ILE A 56 -4.94 -0.17 3.67
CA ILE A 56 -4.01 -1.15 4.21
C ILE A 56 -4.56 -2.57 4.07
N LEU A 57 -5.79 -2.80 4.55
CA LEU A 57 -6.40 -4.14 4.52
C LEU A 57 -6.59 -4.65 3.09
N GLY A 58 -7.09 -3.79 2.20
CA GLY A 58 -7.22 -4.11 0.79
C GLY A 58 -5.87 -4.40 0.12
N PHE A 59 -4.84 -3.62 0.46
CA PHE A 59 -3.50 -3.85 -0.07
C PHE A 59 -2.93 -5.19 0.40
N TYR A 60 -2.96 -5.49 1.70
CA TYR A 60 -2.49 -6.78 2.22
C TYR A 60 -3.29 -7.96 1.67
N ALA A 61 -4.61 -7.82 1.47
CA ALA A 61 -5.42 -8.82 0.77
C ALA A 61 -4.93 -9.05 -0.67
N SER A 62 -4.59 -7.99 -1.42
CA SER A 62 -4.02 -8.11 -2.77
C SER A 62 -2.68 -8.85 -2.78
N VAL A 63 -1.84 -8.63 -1.76
CA VAL A 63 -0.56 -9.35 -1.59
C VAL A 63 -0.80 -10.82 -1.28
N PHE A 64 -1.79 -11.14 -0.45
CA PHE A 64 -2.16 -12.51 -0.15
C PHE A 64 -2.69 -13.23 -1.40
N MET A 65 -3.54 -12.56 -2.20
CA MET A 65 -4.00 -13.09 -3.49
C MET A 65 -2.84 -13.37 -4.44
N LEU A 66 -1.85 -12.47 -4.50
CA LEU A 66 -0.65 -12.69 -5.33
C LEU A 66 0.09 -13.99 -4.95
N LYS A 67 0.18 -14.26 -3.65
CA LYS A 67 0.77 -15.50 -3.13
C LYS A 67 -0.04 -16.74 -3.51
N ILE A 68 -1.39 -16.65 -3.49
CA ILE A 68 -2.28 -17.74 -3.94
C ILE A 68 -2.07 -18.05 -5.42
N PHE A 69 -1.88 -17.02 -6.25
CA PHE A 69 -1.58 -17.19 -7.69
C PHE A 69 -0.17 -17.74 -7.97
N GLY A 70 0.60 -18.08 -6.93
CA GLY A 70 1.97 -18.60 -7.06
C GLY A 70 2.98 -17.53 -7.51
N GLU A 71 2.59 -16.26 -7.52
CA GLU A 71 3.48 -15.18 -7.94
C GLU A 71 4.29 -14.64 -6.75
N THR A 72 5.58 -14.41 -6.98
CA THR A 72 6.49 -13.90 -5.96
C THR A 72 6.27 -12.41 -5.69
N ILE A 73 6.43 -12.03 -4.41
CA ILE A 73 6.46 -10.64 -3.96
C ILE A 73 7.56 -9.90 -4.75
N SER A 74 7.14 -8.90 -5.51
CA SER A 74 8.02 -8.20 -6.45
C SER A 74 8.47 -6.85 -5.89
N LYS A 75 9.38 -6.18 -6.61
CA LYS A 75 9.74 -4.78 -6.31
C LYS A 75 8.51 -3.86 -6.31
N ILE A 76 7.50 -4.16 -7.12
CA ILE A 76 6.27 -3.35 -7.25
C ILE A 76 5.50 -3.33 -5.93
N THR A 77 5.36 -4.48 -5.28
CA THR A 77 4.68 -4.60 -3.99
C THR A 77 5.35 -3.69 -2.93
N PHE A 78 6.68 -3.63 -2.93
CA PHE A 78 7.42 -2.72 -2.05
C PHE A 78 7.18 -1.25 -2.37
N TYR A 79 7.14 -0.86 -3.66
CA TYR A 79 6.84 0.53 -4.03
C TYR A 79 5.47 0.97 -3.52
N PHE A 80 4.44 0.13 -3.66
CA PHE A 80 3.11 0.43 -3.13
C PHE A 80 3.11 0.53 -1.59
N LEU A 81 3.77 -0.41 -0.90
CA LEU A 81 3.89 -0.41 0.56
C LEU A 81 4.55 0.88 1.07
N ILE A 82 5.63 1.33 0.42
CA ILE A 82 6.30 2.61 0.74
C ILE A 82 5.38 3.80 0.45
N SER A 83 4.64 3.79 -0.66
CA SER A 83 3.70 4.87 -0.98
C SER A 83 2.56 4.98 0.04
N ILE A 84 2.00 3.85 0.50
CA ILE A 84 0.97 3.83 1.54
C ILE A 84 1.53 4.39 2.85
N PHE A 85 2.71 3.91 3.26
CA PHE A 85 3.39 4.38 4.46
C PHE A 85 3.69 5.88 4.42
N LEU A 86 4.19 6.40 3.29
CA LEU A 86 4.43 7.84 3.09
C LEU A 86 3.13 8.65 3.23
N LEU A 87 2.02 8.16 2.70
CA LEU A 87 0.71 8.82 2.83
C LEU A 87 0.29 8.92 4.31
N GLY A 88 0.53 7.86 5.09
CA GLY A 88 0.30 7.87 6.53
C GLY A 88 1.22 8.85 7.27
N ILE A 89 2.51 8.91 6.94
CA ILE A 89 3.47 9.88 7.51
C ILE A 89 3.02 11.32 7.25
N VAL A 90 2.68 11.66 6.00
CA VAL A 90 2.25 13.02 5.65
C VAL A 90 1.03 13.44 6.49
N LYS A 91 0.09 12.51 6.72
CA LYS A 91 -1.04 12.78 7.59
C LYS A 91 -0.64 12.91 9.05
N LEU A 92 0.25 12.06 9.54
CA LEU A 92 0.75 12.09 10.91
C LEU A 92 1.38 13.44 11.22
N ILE A 93 2.28 13.92 10.35
CA ILE A 93 2.92 15.23 10.47
C ILE A 93 1.86 16.33 10.57
N LYS A 94 0.91 16.36 9.64
CA LYS A 94 -0.19 17.34 9.66
C LYS A 94 -1.03 17.27 10.94
N GLY A 95 -1.28 16.06 11.46
CA GLY A 95 -2.03 15.86 12.69
C GLY A 95 -1.29 16.39 13.92
N ILE A 96 0.03 16.18 13.99
CA ILE A 96 0.91 16.70 15.05
C ILE A 96 0.93 18.23 15.02
N PHE A 97 1.13 18.84 13.84
CA PHE A 97 1.14 20.29 13.69
C PHE A 97 -0.19 20.96 14.08
N LEU A 98 -1.31 20.25 13.93
CA LEU A 98 -2.65 20.72 14.30
C LEU A 98 -3.05 20.30 15.72
N GLU A 99 -2.11 19.78 16.52
CA GLU A 99 -2.30 19.28 17.89
C GLU A 99 -3.49 18.30 18.00
N LYS A 100 -3.73 17.52 16.94
CA LYS A 100 -4.80 16.52 16.92
C LYS A 100 -4.31 15.21 17.52
N PRO A 101 -5.19 14.43 18.16
CA PRO A 101 -4.83 13.10 18.63
C PRO A 101 -4.52 12.20 17.44
N VAL A 102 -3.27 11.73 17.36
CA VAL A 102 -2.75 10.89 16.26
C VAL A 102 -2.33 9.49 16.71
N GLY A 103 -2.61 9.11 17.97
CA GLY A 103 -2.14 7.86 18.57
C GLY A 103 -2.49 6.61 17.76
N PHE A 104 -3.74 6.49 17.29
CA PHE A 104 -4.14 5.35 16.45
C PHE A 104 -3.38 5.28 15.12
N LEU A 105 -3.17 6.42 14.47
CA LEU A 105 -2.41 6.46 13.22
C LEU A 105 -0.95 6.08 13.44
N MET A 106 -0.37 6.55 14.55
CA MET A 106 1.00 6.19 14.95
C MET A 106 1.14 4.68 15.19
N MET A 107 0.20 4.06 15.90
CA MET A 107 0.20 2.61 16.12
C MET A 107 0.13 1.83 14.80
N ILE A 108 -0.72 2.25 13.87
CA ILE A 108 -0.85 1.59 12.55
C ILE A 108 0.46 1.70 11.77
N LEU A 109 1.10 2.89 11.75
CA LEU A 109 2.39 3.09 11.09
C LEU A 109 3.51 2.24 11.69
N ILE A 110 3.55 2.07 13.01
CA ILE A 110 4.55 1.22 13.66
C ILE A 110 4.38 -0.25 13.21
N ILE A 111 3.14 -0.76 13.18
CA ILE A 111 2.85 -2.10 12.69
C ILE A 111 3.26 -2.24 11.21
N GLU A 112 2.92 -1.26 10.39
CA GLU A 112 3.27 -1.25 8.97
C GLU A 112 4.80 -1.28 8.75
N LEU A 113 5.56 -0.54 9.56
CA LEU A 113 7.02 -0.53 9.55
C LEU A 113 7.60 -1.90 9.94
N ILE A 114 7.08 -2.55 10.98
CA ILE A 114 7.52 -3.88 11.41
C ILE A 114 7.30 -4.90 10.28
N VAL A 115 6.12 -4.88 9.65
CA VAL A 115 5.80 -5.78 8.53
C VAL A 115 6.75 -5.54 7.34
N MET A 116 7.02 -4.28 7.01
CA MET A 116 8.01 -3.90 5.99
C MET A 116 9.39 -4.51 6.25
N LEU A 117 9.89 -4.38 7.48
CA LEU A 117 11.18 -4.92 7.89
C LEU A 117 11.23 -6.44 7.76
N ILE A 118 10.18 -7.13 8.24
CA ILE A 118 10.07 -8.59 8.16
C ILE A 118 10.13 -9.07 6.70
N ILE A 119 9.33 -8.48 5.80
CA ILE A 119 9.31 -8.86 4.38
C ILE A 119 10.68 -8.61 3.74
N ASN A 120 11.35 -7.51 4.09
CA ASN A 120 12.68 -7.20 3.57
C ASN A 120 13.73 -8.22 4.02
N VAL A 121 13.73 -8.61 5.30
CA VAL A 121 14.63 -9.64 5.84
C VAL A 121 14.44 -10.98 5.13
N PHE A 122 13.19 -11.42 4.94
CA PHE A 122 12.91 -12.67 4.21
C PHE A 122 13.42 -12.63 2.77
N ARG A 123 13.29 -11.49 2.10
CA ARG A 123 13.77 -11.32 0.72
C ARG A 123 15.30 -11.31 0.62
N VAL A 124 15.99 -10.68 1.57
CA VAL A 124 17.47 -10.67 1.61
C VAL A 124 18.00 -12.09 1.87
N ASN A 125 17.41 -12.83 2.81
CA ASN A 125 17.82 -14.22 3.08
C ASN A 125 17.59 -15.15 1.88
N HIS A 126 16.52 -14.98 1.12
CA HIS A 126 16.30 -15.78 -0.10
C HIS A 126 17.30 -15.45 -1.21
N LYS A 127 17.89 -14.24 -1.25
CA LYS A 127 18.92 -13.89 -2.24
C LYS A 127 20.31 -14.44 -1.91
N MET A 128 20.55 -14.86 -0.66
CA MET A 128 21.84 -15.34 -0.18
C MET A 128 21.94 -16.87 -0.06
N LYS A 129 20.87 -17.60 -0.42
CA LYS A 129 20.89 -19.04 -0.69
C LYS A 129 20.93 -19.26 -2.19
#